data_AF-A0A7C6EFQ2-F1
#
_entry.id   AF-A0A7C6EFQ2-F1
#
_cell.length_a   1.000
_cell.length_b   1.000
_cell.length_c   1.000
_cell.angle_alpha   90.00
_cell.angle_beta   90.00
_cell.angle_gamma   90.00
#
_symmetry.space_group_name_H-M   'P 1'
#
loop_
_entity.id
_entity.type
_entity.pdbx_description
1 polymer ?
#
loop_
_entity_poly.entity_id
_entity_poly.type
_entity_poly.pdbx_seq_one_letter_code
_entity_poly.pdbx_strand_id
1 'polypeptide(L)'
;MKKNGINKRGRWEPKVLNLIIVFLFLFQIGFAELIITAKVNAEGDYTNTATVSSDTYDPNSNNNTASASTTPSGLPNLVITKSVYPTEQAPEGLVFYSITVTNTGNAAATNVTVTETYPDEVSFYYANPQPSSGNNVWTILRIDTGATYTITIVVKVKDNVPLTTPPVKVTNTASVTCAEVPTPQSASASFEVKCANFYDPAHVSQRKEVDPKGTVSPGMWLTYTIYFVNSGNAPAINVKIVDPVDSNLDESTLQISDGNLPGLGITVTHSYDPVRREITWTIPTLPPNINCWVSFRAMVRATLMGSTIITNTTRISA
;
A
#
# COMPACT_ATOMS: atom_id res chain seq x y z
N MET A 1 -77.66 -33.94 -10.36
CA MET A 1 -77.10 -32.78 -11.10
C MET A 1 -75.77 -32.41 -10.44
N LYS A 2 -74.58 -32.40 -11.02
CA LYS A 2 -74.03 -32.71 -12.34
C LYS A 2 -72.65 -33.37 -12.08
N LYS A 3 -72.34 -34.45 -12.79
CA LYS A 3 -70.96 -34.98 -12.94
C LYS A 3 -70.08 -33.91 -13.60
N ASN A 4 -68.79 -33.84 -13.27
CA ASN A 4 -67.74 -33.47 -14.23
C ASN A 4 -66.32 -33.89 -13.76
N GLY A 5 -65.78 -34.87 -14.48
CA GLY A 5 -64.36 -35.17 -14.77
C GLY A 5 -63.28 -34.83 -13.75
N ILE A 6 -62.80 -35.86 -13.05
CA ILE A 6 -61.49 -35.84 -12.36
C ILE A 6 -60.42 -35.86 -13.46
N ASN A 7 -59.64 -34.80 -13.56
CA ASN A 7 -58.60 -34.66 -14.57
C ASN A 7 -57.39 -35.54 -14.20
N LYS A 8 -56.85 -36.23 -15.20
CA LYS A 8 -55.60 -37.01 -15.13
C LYS A 8 -54.40 -36.09 -14.91
N ARG A 9 -54.10 -35.72 -13.67
CA ARG A 9 -52.84 -35.04 -13.33
C ARG A 9 -52.40 -35.53 -11.95
N GLY A 10 -51.32 -36.32 -11.92
CA GLY A 10 -50.53 -36.50 -10.71
C GLY A 10 -50.22 -35.12 -10.15
N ARG A 11 -50.76 -34.82 -8.97
CA ARG A 11 -50.63 -33.50 -8.37
C ARG A 11 -49.30 -33.48 -7.62
N TRP A 12 -48.31 -32.82 -8.21
CA TRP A 12 -47.04 -32.52 -7.56
C TRP A 12 -47.20 -31.21 -6.78
N GLU A 13 -46.96 -31.23 -5.47
CA GLU A 13 -46.93 -30.02 -4.63
C GLU A 13 -45.47 -29.68 -4.27
N PRO A 14 -44.79 -28.82 -5.03
CA PRO A 14 -43.46 -28.37 -4.68
C PRO A 14 -43.51 -27.22 -3.68
N LYS A 15 -42.65 -27.30 -2.67
CA LYS A 15 -42.31 -26.14 -1.82
C LYS A 15 -41.18 -25.27 -2.41
N VAL A 16 -40.90 -25.34 -3.72
CA VAL A 16 -39.74 -24.62 -4.30
C VAL A 16 -40.09 -23.92 -5.62
N LEU A 17 -39.64 -22.67 -5.72
CA LEU A 17 -39.84 -21.77 -6.86
C LEU A 17 -39.19 -22.31 -8.15
N ASN A 18 -39.95 -22.18 -9.25
CA ASN A 18 -39.55 -22.30 -10.66
C ASN A 18 -39.24 -23.73 -11.16
N LEU A 19 -40.30 -24.42 -11.62
CA LEU A 19 -40.24 -25.65 -12.38
C LEU A 19 -40.20 -25.35 -13.90
N ILE A 20 -39.20 -25.85 -14.62
CA ILE A 20 -39.23 -25.96 -16.08
C ILE A 20 -39.53 -27.44 -16.40
N ILE A 21 -40.71 -27.72 -16.97
CA ILE A 21 -41.08 -29.07 -17.42
C ILE A 21 -40.50 -29.27 -18.82
N VAL A 22 -39.65 -30.29 -19.00
CA VAL A 22 -39.12 -30.68 -20.32
C VAL A 22 -39.71 -32.05 -20.70
N PHE A 23 -40.48 -32.04 -21.79
CA PHE A 23 -41.10 -33.12 -22.59
C PHE A 23 -41.34 -34.53 -21.99
N LEU A 24 -42.59 -34.99 -22.16
CA LEU A 24 -43.01 -36.38 -21.99
C LEU A 24 -42.79 -37.16 -23.30
N PHE A 25 -41.96 -38.19 -23.29
CA PHE A 25 -41.86 -39.16 -24.39
C PHE A 25 -42.65 -40.41 -24.05
N LEU A 26 -43.62 -40.76 -24.89
CA LEU A 26 -44.33 -42.05 -24.82
C LEU A 26 -43.70 -42.98 -25.86
N PHE A 27 -42.87 -43.92 -25.41
CA PHE A 27 -42.44 -45.04 -26.25
C PHE A 27 -43.53 -46.13 -26.25
N GLN A 28 -43.80 -46.70 -27.42
CA GLN A 28 -44.95 -47.58 -27.67
C GLN A 28 -44.76 -49.03 -27.17
N ILE A 29 -43.81 -49.28 -26.27
CA ILE A 29 -43.59 -50.58 -25.60
C ILE A 29 -42.85 -50.36 -24.28
N GLY A 30 -43.58 -50.48 -23.16
CA GLY A 30 -43.06 -50.69 -21.80
C GLY A 30 -42.29 -49.53 -21.17
N PHE A 31 -42.94 -48.86 -20.20
CA PHE A 31 -42.45 -47.76 -19.35
C PHE A 31 -42.57 -46.35 -19.95
N ALA A 32 -43.18 -45.45 -19.17
CA ALA A 32 -43.21 -44.01 -19.41
C ALA A 32 -42.23 -43.37 -18.41
N GLU A 33 -41.30 -42.56 -18.92
CA GLU A 33 -40.31 -41.87 -18.10
C GLU A 33 -40.67 -40.38 -18.01
N LEU A 34 -40.56 -39.83 -16.79
CA LEU A 34 -40.74 -38.40 -16.53
C LEU A 34 -39.49 -37.88 -15.81
N ILE A 35 -38.72 -37.02 -16.48
CA ILE A 35 -37.54 -36.38 -15.92
C ILE A 35 -37.92 -35.00 -15.41
N ILE A 36 -37.68 -34.74 -14.12
CA ILE A 36 -37.88 -33.44 -13.50
C ILE A 36 -36.55 -32.96 -12.94
N THR A 37 -36.10 -31.81 -13.43
CA THR A 37 -34.91 -31.12 -12.90
C THR A 37 -35.36 -29.92 -12.08
N ALA A 38 -34.94 -29.86 -10.82
CA ALA A 38 -35.21 -28.75 -9.92
C ALA A 38 -33.90 -28.17 -9.38
N LYS A 39 -33.84 -26.84 -9.24
CA LYS A 39 -32.77 -26.15 -8.54
C LYS A 39 -33.19 -25.97 -7.08
N VAL A 40 -32.41 -26.52 -6.16
CA VAL A 40 -32.60 -26.36 -4.72
C VAL A 40 -31.71 -25.24 -4.18
N ASN A 41 -32.05 -24.67 -3.02
CA ASN A 41 -31.13 -23.74 -2.35
C ASN A 41 -29.94 -24.51 -1.78
N ALA A 42 -28.90 -23.79 -1.37
CA ALA A 42 -27.66 -24.38 -0.88
C ALA A 42 -27.78 -25.05 0.51
N GLU A 43 -28.94 -24.98 1.17
CA GLU A 43 -29.23 -25.61 2.47
C GLU A 43 -30.65 -26.15 2.52
N GLY A 44 -30.84 -27.15 3.38
CA GLY A 44 -32.13 -27.74 3.71
C GLY A 44 -32.26 -29.18 3.24
N ASP A 45 -33.13 -29.92 3.92
CA ASP A 45 -33.48 -31.28 3.53
C ASP A 45 -34.60 -31.21 2.49
N TYR A 46 -34.31 -31.68 1.28
CA TYR A 46 -35.27 -31.68 0.18
C TYR A 46 -35.72 -33.10 -0.11
N THR A 47 -37.00 -33.37 0.13
CA THR A 47 -37.65 -34.63 -0.27
C THR A 47 -38.62 -34.37 -1.41
N ASN A 48 -38.44 -35.11 -2.51
CA ASN A 48 -39.39 -35.16 -3.61
C ASN A 48 -40.19 -36.47 -3.52
N THR A 49 -41.51 -36.38 -3.45
CA THR A 49 -42.41 -37.53 -3.40
C THR A 49 -43.26 -37.58 -4.67
N ALA A 50 -43.22 -38.72 -5.37
CA ALA A 50 -44.07 -39.03 -6.50
C ALA A 50 -45.15 -40.04 -6.09
N THR A 51 -46.39 -39.79 -6.49
CA THR A 51 -47.52 -40.68 -6.25
C THR A 51 -48.20 -41.01 -7.57
N VAL A 52 -48.56 -42.28 -7.77
CA VAL A 52 -49.36 -42.74 -8.91
C VAL A 52 -50.74 -43.19 -8.42
N SER A 53 -51.77 -43.00 -9.23
CA SER A 53 -53.16 -43.39 -8.92
C SER A 53 -53.84 -43.96 -10.16
N SER A 54 -54.72 -44.94 -9.98
CA SER A 54 -55.56 -45.53 -11.03
C SER A 54 -57.03 -45.62 -10.59
N ASP A 55 -57.95 -45.54 -11.55
CA ASP A 55 -59.39 -45.77 -11.33
C ASP A 55 -59.75 -47.27 -11.25
N THR A 56 -58.79 -48.16 -11.55
CA THR A 56 -58.96 -49.62 -11.46
C THR A 56 -58.50 -50.14 -10.10
N TYR A 57 -59.07 -51.25 -9.63
CA TYR A 57 -58.64 -51.90 -8.39
C TYR A 57 -57.14 -52.18 -8.41
N ASP A 58 -56.45 -51.69 -7.39
CA ASP A 58 -55.03 -51.92 -7.18
C ASP A 58 -54.85 -52.94 -6.05
N PRO A 59 -54.36 -54.15 -6.34
CA PRO A 59 -54.13 -55.17 -5.34
C PRO A 59 -52.98 -54.84 -4.37
N ASN A 60 -52.15 -53.82 -4.65
CA ASN A 60 -51.03 -53.43 -3.78
C ASN A 60 -50.80 -51.91 -3.74
N SER A 61 -51.67 -51.19 -3.05
CA SER A 61 -51.57 -49.73 -2.90
C SER A 61 -50.30 -49.21 -2.23
N ASN A 62 -49.51 -50.07 -1.57
CA ASN A 62 -48.28 -49.67 -0.90
C ASN A 62 -47.14 -49.31 -1.88
N ASN A 63 -47.24 -49.71 -3.15
CA ASN A 63 -46.23 -49.40 -4.16
C ASN A 63 -46.54 -48.12 -4.97
N ASN A 64 -47.61 -47.40 -4.63
CA ASN A 64 -48.05 -46.21 -5.37
C ASN A 64 -47.31 -44.93 -4.99
N THR A 65 -46.36 -44.99 -4.07
CA THR A 65 -45.59 -43.83 -3.62
C THR A 65 -44.10 -44.13 -3.67
N ALA A 66 -43.33 -43.21 -4.23
CA ALA A 66 -41.88 -43.23 -4.21
C ALA A 66 -41.36 -41.87 -3.73
N SER A 67 -40.30 -41.86 -2.93
CA SER A 67 -39.65 -40.63 -2.47
C SER A 67 -38.16 -40.69 -2.70
N ALA A 68 -37.58 -39.54 -3.02
CA ALA A 68 -36.13 -39.33 -3.09
C ALA A 68 -35.77 -38.10 -2.27
N SER A 69 -34.73 -38.21 -1.45
CA SER A 69 -34.23 -37.09 -0.64
C SER A 69 -32.85 -36.67 -1.09
N THR A 70 -32.57 -35.38 -0.98
CA THR A 70 -31.24 -34.79 -1.19
C THR A 70 -31.00 -33.71 -0.16
N THR A 71 -29.75 -33.56 0.26
CA THR A 71 -29.29 -32.56 1.24
C THR A 71 -28.10 -31.83 0.63
N PRO A 72 -28.30 -30.62 0.09
CA PRO A 72 -27.20 -29.79 -0.40
C PRO A 72 -26.22 -29.50 0.73
N SER A 73 -24.93 -29.71 0.47
CA SER A 73 -23.89 -29.26 1.39
C SER A 73 -23.65 -27.78 1.15
N GLY A 74 -23.74 -26.96 2.21
CA GLY A 74 -23.28 -25.58 2.15
C GLY A 74 -21.79 -25.52 1.80
N LEU A 75 -21.37 -24.40 1.23
CA LEU A 75 -19.97 -24.14 0.87
C LEU A 75 -19.52 -22.79 1.47
N PRO A 76 -18.28 -22.69 1.97
CA PRO A 76 -17.72 -21.40 2.32
C PRO A 76 -17.49 -20.56 1.07
N ASN A 77 -17.49 -19.23 1.24
CA ASN A 77 -17.13 -18.28 0.20
C ASN A 77 -16.22 -17.21 0.80
N LEU A 78 -14.92 -17.40 0.66
CA LEU A 78 -13.91 -16.51 1.24
C LEU A 78 -13.70 -15.29 0.34
N VAL A 79 -13.84 -14.12 0.92
CA VAL A 79 -13.50 -12.83 0.31
C VAL A 79 -12.30 -12.26 1.05
N ILE A 80 -11.24 -11.96 0.31
CA ILE A 80 -10.04 -11.33 0.86
C ILE A 80 -9.95 -9.87 0.41
N THR A 81 -9.63 -8.98 1.33
CA THR A 81 -9.28 -7.60 1.04
C THR A 81 -7.92 -7.28 1.63
N LYS A 82 -7.22 -6.33 0.99
CA LYS A 82 -5.92 -5.88 1.44
C LYS A 82 -5.83 -4.35 1.31
N SER A 83 -5.36 -3.68 2.35
CA SER A 83 -5.08 -2.25 2.36
C SER A 83 -3.66 -1.96 2.80
N VAL A 84 -3.18 -0.74 2.50
CA VAL A 84 -1.83 -0.28 2.82
C VAL A 84 -1.85 1.14 3.35
N TYR A 85 -0.97 1.42 4.31
CA TYR A 85 -0.71 2.76 4.82
C TYR A 85 0.76 2.88 5.26
N PRO A 86 1.45 4.01 5.01
CA PRO A 86 1.04 5.09 4.10
C PRO A 86 1.04 4.64 2.63
N THR A 87 0.42 5.41 1.74
CA THR A 87 0.42 5.16 0.28
C THR A 87 1.67 5.70 -0.42
N GLU A 88 2.52 6.43 0.30
CA GLU A 88 3.82 6.93 -0.13
C GLU A 88 4.82 6.71 1.00
N GLN A 89 6.00 6.18 0.70
CA GLN A 89 7.01 5.94 1.73
C GLN A 89 8.43 6.03 1.18
N ALA A 90 9.36 6.52 2.00
CA ALA A 90 10.78 6.56 1.67
C ALA A 90 11.50 5.23 1.92
N PRO A 91 12.64 4.99 1.27
CA PRO A 91 13.57 3.94 1.69
C PRO A 91 13.82 3.98 3.19
N GLU A 92 13.97 2.82 3.81
CA GLU A 92 14.07 2.59 5.25
C GLU A 92 12.82 2.90 6.08
N GLY A 93 11.75 3.44 5.47
CA GLY A 93 10.48 3.70 6.13
C GLY A 93 9.63 2.43 6.36
N LEU A 94 8.72 2.49 7.34
CA LEU A 94 7.79 1.39 7.64
C LEU A 94 6.48 1.55 6.86
N VAL A 95 5.98 0.43 6.34
CA VAL A 95 4.69 0.33 5.66
C VAL A 95 3.84 -0.74 6.34
N PHE A 96 2.56 -0.42 6.55
CA PHE A 96 1.59 -1.24 7.24
C PHE A 96 0.59 -1.79 6.24
N TYR A 97 0.41 -3.10 6.22
CA TYR A 97 -0.64 -3.79 5.48
C TYR A 97 -1.67 -4.37 6.44
N SER A 98 -2.94 -4.29 6.04
CA SER A 98 -4.04 -5.01 6.71
C SER A 98 -4.69 -5.94 5.70
N ILE A 99 -4.73 -7.24 6.02
CA ILE A 99 -5.43 -8.27 5.26
C ILE A 99 -6.66 -8.65 6.06
N THR A 100 -7.83 -8.65 5.42
CA THR A 100 -9.08 -9.13 6.03
C THR A 100 -9.66 -10.24 5.17
N VAL A 101 -9.95 -11.38 5.79
CA VAL A 101 -10.64 -12.52 5.18
C VAL A 101 -12.02 -12.64 5.80
N THR A 102 -13.06 -12.63 4.97
CA THR A 102 -14.46 -12.77 5.38
C THR A 102 -15.05 -14.01 4.75
N ASN A 103 -15.70 -14.86 5.54
CA ASN A 103 -16.50 -15.95 4.98
C ASN A 103 -17.94 -15.46 4.72
N THR A 104 -18.25 -15.18 3.46
CA THR A 104 -19.58 -14.77 2.98
C THR A 104 -20.42 -15.95 2.48
N GLY A 105 -19.89 -17.17 2.60
CA GLY A 105 -20.59 -18.39 2.21
C GLY A 105 -21.65 -18.75 3.22
N ASN A 106 -22.14 -19.97 3.10
CA ASN A 106 -23.22 -20.48 3.94
C ASN A 106 -22.79 -21.71 4.77
N ALA A 107 -21.55 -22.17 4.60
CA ALA A 107 -20.87 -23.07 5.51
C ALA A 107 -19.58 -22.45 6.05
N ALA A 108 -19.10 -22.97 7.17
CA ALA A 108 -17.80 -22.58 7.71
C ALA A 108 -16.66 -23.03 6.78
N ALA A 109 -15.63 -22.20 6.67
CA ALA A 109 -14.39 -22.55 5.98
C ALA A 109 -13.44 -23.20 6.99
N THR A 110 -12.84 -24.34 6.64
CA THR A 110 -11.85 -25.01 7.50
C THR A 110 -10.49 -25.09 6.85
N ASN A 111 -9.44 -25.18 7.68
CA ASN A 111 -8.04 -25.19 7.24
C ASN A 111 -7.72 -24.06 6.25
N VAL A 112 -8.18 -22.86 6.59
CA VAL A 112 -7.98 -21.67 5.77
C VAL A 112 -6.50 -21.31 5.81
N THR A 113 -5.90 -21.10 4.64
CA THR A 113 -4.49 -20.72 4.50
C THR A 113 -4.41 -19.37 3.82
N VAL A 114 -3.84 -18.38 4.50
CA VAL A 114 -3.48 -17.08 3.91
C VAL A 114 -1.99 -17.10 3.60
N THR A 115 -1.64 -16.82 2.34
CA THR A 115 -0.25 -16.75 1.86
C THR A 115 0.05 -15.34 1.36
N GLU A 116 1.11 -14.75 1.92
CA GLU A 116 1.63 -13.44 1.54
C GLU A 116 2.82 -13.59 0.56
N THR A 117 2.90 -12.66 -0.39
CA THR A 117 4.01 -12.53 -1.32
C THR A 117 4.59 -11.12 -1.21
N TYR A 118 5.73 -11.01 -0.52
CA TYR A 118 6.47 -9.77 -0.38
C TYR A 118 7.19 -9.42 -1.68
N PRO A 119 7.04 -8.19 -2.20
CA PRO A 119 7.82 -7.72 -3.34
C PRO A 119 9.28 -7.44 -2.92
N ASP A 120 10.20 -7.45 -3.89
CA ASP A 120 11.64 -7.36 -3.63
C ASP A 120 12.06 -6.03 -2.99
N GLU A 121 11.27 -4.98 -3.12
CA GLU A 121 11.54 -3.64 -2.59
C GLU A 121 11.35 -3.52 -1.07
N VAL A 122 10.76 -4.53 -0.41
CA VAL A 122 10.49 -4.50 1.02
C VAL A 122 11.07 -5.71 1.75
N SER A 123 11.24 -5.56 3.06
CA SER A 123 11.64 -6.63 3.97
C SER A 123 10.60 -6.79 5.07
N PHE A 124 10.29 -8.04 5.42
CA PHE A 124 9.39 -8.33 6.55
C PHE A 124 9.97 -7.76 7.85
N TYR A 125 9.16 -7.01 8.59
CA TYR A 125 9.54 -6.46 9.89
C TYR A 125 8.79 -7.14 11.03
N TYR A 126 7.45 -7.21 10.93
CA TYR A 126 6.60 -7.75 11.98
C TYR A 126 5.23 -8.15 11.44
N ALA A 127 4.52 -9.06 12.12
CA ALA A 127 3.10 -9.28 11.88
C ALA A 127 2.34 -9.60 13.17
N ASN A 128 1.06 -9.25 13.18
CA ASN A 128 0.11 -9.66 14.19
C ASN A 128 -1.20 -10.12 13.52
N PRO A 129 -1.66 -11.36 13.74
CA PRO A 129 -0.98 -12.42 14.51
C PRO A 129 0.33 -12.89 13.86
N GLN A 130 1.17 -13.58 14.63
CA GLN A 130 2.43 -14.13 14.12
C GLN A 130 2.16 -15.21 13.03
N PRO A 131 2.99 -15.30 11.98
CA PRO A 131 2.87 -16.33 10.95
C PRO A 131 2.96 -17.74 11.53
N SER A 132 2.18 -18.66 10.97
CA SER A 132 2.20 -20.08 11.33
C SER A 132 3.42 -20.80 10.72
N SER A 133 3.92 -20.32 9.58
CA SER A 133 5.12 -20.85 8.92
C SER A 133 5.84 -19.73 8.16
N GLY A 134 7.17 -19.75 8.21
CA GLY A 134 8.01 -18.71 7.61
C GLY A 134 7.65 -17.32 8.14
N ASN A 135 7.62 -16.34 7.23
CA ASN A 135 7.17 -14.98 7.53
C ASN A 135 5.92 -14.59 6.72
N ASN A 136 5.30 -15.55 6.03
CA ASN A 136 4.34 -15.27 4.97
C ASN A 136 3.14 -16.23 4.92
N VAL A 137 3.00 -17.19 5.85
CA VAL A 137 1.87 -18.13 5.86
C VAL A 137 1.14 -18.11 7.20
N TRP A 138 -0.19 -17.99 7.17
CA TRP A 138 -1.08 -18.12 8.32
C TRP A 138 -2.10 -19.23 8.08
N THR A 139 -2.20 -20.16 9.02
CA THR A 139 -3.22 -21.21 9.01
C THR A 139 -4.27 -20.90 10.05
N ILE A 140 -5.52 -20.80 9.61
CA ILE A 140 -6.68 -20.50 10.45
C ILE A 140 -7.56 -21.75 10.40
N LEU A 141 -7.76 -22.38 11.56
CA LEU A 141 -8.47 -23.66 11.64
C LEU A 141 -9.89 -23.56 11.10
N ARG A 142 -10.57 -22.44 11.37
CA ARG A 142 -11.96 -22.25 11.03
C ARG A 142 -12.33 -20.78 10.93
N ILE A 143 -13.12 -20.43 9.92
CA ILE A 143 -13.84 -19.15 9.83
C ILE A 143 -15.33 -19.45 9.64
N ASP A 144 -16.12 -19.17 10.67
CA ASP A 144 -17.57 -19.37 10.63
C ASP A 144 -18.26 -18.46 9.60
N THR A 145 -19.47 -18.85 9.19
CA THR A 145 -20.35 -18.06 8.32
C THR A 145 -20.50 -16.64 8.85
N GLY A 146 -20.19 -15.64 8.01
CA GLY A 146 -20.28 -14.22 8.35
C GLY A 146 -19.11 -13.68 9.20
N ALA A 147 -18.20 -14.53 9.67
CA ALA A 147 -17.07 -14.11 10.48
C ALA A 147 -15.92 -13.55 9.63
N THR A 148 -15.06 -12.75 10.29
CA THR A 148 -13.87 -12.15 9.69
C THR A 148 -12.61 -12.50 10.48
N TYR A 149 -11.48 -12.55 9.77
CA TYR A 149 -10.15 -12.71 10.34
C TYR A 149 -9.21 -11.65 9.77
N THR A 150 -8.47 -10.96 10.63
CA THR A 150 -7.60 -9.85 10.22
C THR A 150 -6.14 -10.13 10.58
N ILE A 151 -5.26 -9.85 9.63
CA ILE A 151 -3.80 -9.94 9.78
C ILE A 151 -3.21 -8.57 9.47
N THR A 152 -2.42 -8.06 10.40
CA THR A 152 -1.61 -6.85 10.22
C THR A 152 -0.17 -7.23 9.96
N ILE A 153 0.45 -6.63 8.95
CA ILE A 153 1.84 -6.88 8.57
C ILE A 153 2.56 -5.55 8.47
N VAL A 154 3.75 -5.47 9.05
CA VAL A 154 4.66 -4.33 8.92
C VAL A 154 5.86 -4.79 8.09
N VAL A 155 6.17 -4.01 7.06
CA VAL A 155 7.38 -4.19 6.26
C VAL A 155 8.23 -2.92 6.33
N LYS A 156 9.52 -3.06 6.08
CA LYS A 156 10.45 -1.94 5.92
C LYS A 156 10.85 -1.85 4.46
N VAL A 157 10.70 -0.66 3.85
CA VAL A 157 11.20 -0.38 2.49
C VAL A 157 12.72 -0.49 2.52
N LYS A 158 13.33 -1.24 1.60
CA LYS A 158 14.79 -1.40 1.56
C LYS A 158 15.47 -0.07 1.24
N ASP A 159 16.68 0.12 1.75
CA ASP A 159 17.52 1.30 1.53
C ASP A 159 17.89 1.52 0.05
N ASN A 160 18.00 0.43 -0.71
CA ASN A 160 18.49 0.41 -2.08
C ASN A 160 17.40 0.55 -3.16
N VAL A 161 16.14 0.82 -2.79
CA VAL A 161 15.06 1.01 -3.76
C VAL A 161 15.30 2.31 -4.55
N PRO A 162 15.44 2.27 -5.89
CA PRO A 162 15.73 3.46 -6.69
C PRO A 162 14.61 4.50 -6.60
N LEU A 163 14.98 5.78 -6.48
CA LEU A 163 14.05 6.91 -6.56
C LEU A 163 13.95 7.37 -8.03
N THR A 164 12.84 7.04 -8.69
CA THR A 164 12.61 7.35 -10.13
C THR A 164 11.46 8.34 -10.32
N THR A 165 11.38 8.91 -11.53
CA THR A 165 10.23 9.71 -11.98
C THR A 165 9.67 9.08 -13.27
N PRO A 166 8.49 8.44 -13.26
CA PRO A 166 7.54 8.28 -12.14
C PRO A 166 8.09 7.40 -10.99
N PRO A 167 7.56 7.53 -9.76
CA PRO A 167 8.02 6.77 -8.60
C PRO A 167 7.81 5.26 -8.77
N VAL A 168 8.64 4.46 -8.10
CA VAL A 168 8.51 3.00 -8.09
C VAL A 168 7.22 2.63 -7.36
N LYS A 169 6.33 1.92 -8.05
CA LYS A 169 5.08 1.42 -7.48
C LYS A 169 5.30 0.01 -6.93
N VAL A 170 5.31 -0.12 -5.62
CA VAL A 170 5.47 -1.41 -4.93
C VAL A 170 4.10 -2.02 -4.70
N THR A 171 3.88 -3.23 -5.24
CA THR A 171 2.60 -3.94 -5.13
C THR A 171 2.79 -5.23 -4.36
N ASN A 172 2.11 -5.33 -3.22
CA ASN A 172 2.13 -6.51 -2.37
C ASN A 172 0.82 -7.29 -2.57
N THR A 173 0.90 -8.62 -2.65
CA THR A 173 -0.26 -9.49 -2.94
C THR A 173 -0.37 -10.63 -1.95
N ALA A 174 -1.55 -10.80 -1.37
CA ALA A 174 -1.90 -11.95 -0.54
C ALA A 174 -2.97 -12.81 -1.22
N SER A 175 -2.97 -14.11 -0.92
CA SER A 175 -3.98 -15.06 -1.38
C SER A 175 -4.55 -15.87 -0.21
N VAL A 176 -5.78 -16.36 -0.36
CA VAL A 176 -6.45 -17.23 0.60
C VAL A 176 -7.06 -18.45 -0.09
N THR A 177 -6.92 -19.62 0.55
CA THR A 177 -7.57 -20.88 0.18
C THR A 177 -8.17 -21.54 1.42
N CYS A 178 -9.05 -22.53 1.23
CA CYS A 178 -9.54 -23.40 2.30
C CYS A 178 -9.69 -24.84 1.80
N ALA A 179 -9.96 -25.79 2.71
CA ALA A 179 -10.10 -27.20 2.35
C ALA A 179 -11.28 -27.45 1.41
N GLU A 180 -12.41 -26.76 1.61
CA GLU A 180 -13.64 -26.95 0.85
C GLU A 180 -13.57 -26.28 -0.53
N VAL A 181 -12.83 -25.18 -0.64
CA VAL A 181 -12.65 -24.41 -1.88
C VAL A 181 -11.15 -24.16 -2.08
N PRO A 182 -10.44 -25.06 -2.77
CA PRO A 182 -8.99 -24.99 -2.93
C PRO A 182 -8.54 -23.94 -3.96
N THR A 183 -9.47 -23.36 -4.72
CA THR A 183 -9.16 -22.28 -5.66
C THR A 183 -8.83 -20.99 -4.91
N PRO A 184 -7.62 -20.43 -5.07
CA PRO A 184 -7.22 -19.23 -4.35
C PRO A 184 -8.02 -18.00 -4.76
N GLN A 185 -8.31 -17.14 -3.78
CA GLN A 185 -8.73 -15.76 -3.99
C GLN A 185 -7.57 -14.84 -3.57
N SER A 186 -7.38 -13.72 -4.28
CA SER A 186 -6.24 -12.82 -4.03
C SER A 186 -6.67 -11.37 -3.88
N ALA A 187 -5.91 -10.62 -3.08
CA ALA A 187 -6.01 -9.17 -2.98
C ALA A 187 -4.63 -8.54 -2.95
N SER A 188 -4.53 -7.35 -3.54
CA SER A 188 -3.28 -6.60 -3.62
C SER A 188 -3.47 -5.17 -3.12
N ALA A 189 -2.42 -4.60 -2.57
CA ALA A 189 -2.34 -3.19 -2.21
C ALA A 189 -1.00 -2.62 -2.65
N SER A 190 -1.00 -1.36 -3.10
CA SER A 190 0.20 -0.70 -3.62
C SER A 190 0.47 0.63 -2.94
N PHE A 191 1.75 0.94 -2.76
CA PHE A 191 2.23 2.26 -2.37
C PHE A 191 3.34 2.71 -3.33
N GLU A 192 3.68 3.99 -3.31
CA GLU A 192 4.75 4.56 -4.13
C GLU A 192 5.99 4.85 -3.27
N VAL A 193 7.17 4.46 -3.75
CA VAL A 193 8.43 4.82 -3.11
C VAL A 193 8.82 6.22 -3.58
N LYS A 194 8.88 7.16 -2.65
CA LYS A 194 9.19 8.56 -2.89
C LYS A 194 10.28 9.02 -1.94
N CYS A 195 10.92 10.15 -2.23
CA CYS A 195 11.71 10.82 -1.22
C CYS A 195 10.84 11.12 0.02
N ALA A 196 11.41 11.03 1.21
CA ALA A 196 10.73 11.53 2.40
C ALA A 196 10.51 13.04 2.18
N ASN A 197 9.25 13.49 2.16
CA ASN A 197 8.90 14.91 2.21
C ASN A 197 9.18 15.52 3.60
N PHE A 198 10.33 15.21 4.19
CA PHE A 198 10.73 15.76 5.47
C PHE A 198 11.75 16.86 5.26
N TYR A 199 11.25 18.10 5.34
CA TYR A 199 12.01 19.32 5.58
C TYR A 199 12.74 19.21 6.91
N ASP A 200 13.87 18.52 6.95
CA ASP A 200 14.74 18.57 8.12
C ASP A 200 16.10 19.20 7.76
N PRO A 201 16.28 20.50 8.02
CA PRO A 201 17.59 21.16 7.91
C PRO A 201 18.68 20.50 8.76
N ALA A 202 18.37 19.59 9.70
CA ALA A 202 19.37 18.82 10.43
C ALA A 202 20.18 17.85 9.57
N HIS A 203 19.69 17.49 8.38
CA HIS A 203 20.42 16.64 7.43
C HIS A 203 21.28 17.42 6.43
N VAL A 204 21.30 18.76 6.49
CA VAL A 204 22.29 19.55 5.75
C VAL A 204 23.39 19.96 6.73
N SER A 205 24.51 19.24 6.68
CA SER A 205 25.67 19.61 7.50
C SER A 205 26.46 20.72 6.82
N GLN A 206 27.00 21.64 7.62
CA GLN A 206 27.83 22.75 7.15
C GLN A 206 29.12 22.86 7.93
N ARG A 207 30.14 23.40 7.26
CA ARG A 207 31.33 23.97 7.89
C ARG A 207 31.71 25.25 7.17
N LYS A 208 32.34 26.15 7.90
CA LYS A 208 32.79 27.43 7.38
C LYS A 208 34.27 27.62 7.65
N GLU A 209 34.96 28.14 6.65
CA GLU A 209 36.38 28.43 6.70
C GLU A 209 36.62 29.88 6.28
N VAL A 210 37.66 30.50 6.82
CA VAL A 210 38.10 31.83 6.47
C VAL A 210 39.55 31.77 5.99
N ASP A 211 39.87 32.57 4.97
CA ASP A 211 41.21 32.75 4.45
C ASP A 211 41.51 34.25 4.20
N PRO A 212 42.67 34.77 4.61
CA PRO A 212 43.69 34.12 5.44
C PRO A 212 43.22 33.86 6.88
N LYS A 213 43.77 32.81 7.50
CA LYS A 213 43.49 32.43 8.90
C LYS A 213 44.29 33.28 9.88
N GLY A 214 43.69 33.64 11.02
CA GLY A 214 44.38 34.33 12.11
C GLY A 214 44.33 35.85 11.99
N THR A 215 45.37 36.53 12.45
CA THR A 215 45.43 37.99 12.50
C THR A 215 45.67 38.58 11.11
N VAL A 216 44.85 39.56 10.74
CA VAL A 216 44.95 40.28 9.45
C VAL A 216 45.01 41.79 9.68
N SER A 217 45.73 42.50 8.81
CA SER A 217 45.78 43.96 8.84
C SER A 217 44.51 44.57 8.24
N PRO A 218 44.08 45.76 8.70
CA PRO A 218 43.06 46.55 8.02
C PRO A 218 43.37 46.73 6.52
N GLY A 219 42.35 46.66 5.68
CA GLY A 219 42.48 46.71 4.21
C GLY A 219 42.78 45.38 3.53
N MET A 220 43.05 44.30 4.28
CA MET A 220 43.22 42.97 3.70
C MET A 220 41.88 42.33 3.36
N TRP A 221 41.87 41.50 2.31
CA TRP A 221 40.71 40.67 1.99
C TRP A 221 40.56 39.52 2.98
N LEU A 222 39.33 39.28 3.42
CA LEU A 222 38.92 38.01 4.02
C LEU A 222 37.95 37.31 3.07
N THR A 223 38.23 36.05 2.78
CA THR A 223 37.35 35.17 2.00
C THR A 223 36.76 34.13 2.94
N TYR A 224 35.42 34.06 2.97
CA TYR A 224 34.68 33.05 3.70
C TYR A 224 34.14 32.01 2.73
N THR A 225 34.47 30.74 2.97
CA THR A 225 33.95 29.61 2.20
C THR A 225 33.05 28.77 3.08
N ILE A 226 31.83 28.52 2.61
CA ILE A 226 30.81 27.75 3.30
C ILE A 226 30.66 26.44 2.54
N TYR A 227 31.10 25.34 3.15
CA TYR A 227 30.89 24.00 2.63
C TYR A 227 29.62 23.42 3.21
N PHE A 228 28.82 22.78 2.37
CA PHE A 228 27.58 22.13 2.79
C PHE A 228 27.38 20.82 2.03
N VAL A 229 26.73 19.87 2.69
CA VAL A 229 26.38 18.58 2.10
C VAL A 229 25.03 18.15 2.63
N ASN A 230 24.18 17.70 1.71
CA ASN A 230 22.97 16.98 2.05
C ASN A 230 23.35 15.55 2.46
N SER A 231 23.39 15.30 3.77
CA SER A 231 23.63 13.98 4.37
C SER A 231 22.39 13.08 4.40
N GLY A 232 21.26 13.56 3.86
CA GLY A 232 20.08 12.75 3.62
C GLY A 232 20.25 11.83 2.41
N ASN A 233 19.22 11.05 2.12
CA ASN A 233 19.19 10.06 1.04
C ASN A 233 18.35 10.52 -0.19
N ALA A 234 17.88 11.76 -0.20
CA ALA A 234 17.09 12.35 -1.29
C ALA A 234 17.45 13.83 -1.50
N PRO A 235 17.17 14.43 -2.67
CA PRO A 235 17.46 15.84 -2.91
C PRO A 235 16.71 16.78 -1.95
N ALA A 236 17.43 17.70 -1.30
CA ALA A 236 16.82 18.77 -0.52
C ALA A 236 16.41 19.90 -1.48
N ILE A 237 15.18 20.40 -1.37
CA ILE A 237 14.64 21.44 -2.27
C ILE A 237 14.66 22.81 -1.61
N ASN A 238 14.89 23.85 -2.41
CA ASN A 238 14.84 25.25 -1.96
C ASN A 238 15.70 25.56 -0.72
N VAL A 239 16.88 24.93 -0.63
CA VAL A 239 17.81 25.13 0.49
C VAL A 239 18.30 26.57 0.46
N LYS A 240 18.25 27.22 1.62
CA LYS A 240 18.75 28.57 1.82
C LYS A 240 19.92 28.56 2.79
N ILE A 241 21.04 29.10 2.35
CA ILE A 241 22.21 29.37 3.18
C ILE A 241 22.20 30.86 3.46
N VAL A 242 22.20 31.24 4.74
CA VAL A 242 22.17 32.65 5.14
C VAL A 242 23.39 32.99 5.98
N ASP A 243 24.09 34.05 5.59
CA ASP A 243 25.33 34.51 6.22
C ASP A 243 25.28 36.03 6.48
N PRO A 244 25.40 36.47 7.75
CA PRO A 244 25.50 37.87 8.10
C PRO A 244 26.92 38.39 7.82
N VAL A 245 27.02 39.52 7.11
CA VAL A 245 28.27 40.21 6.84
C VAL A 245 28.65 41.06 8.06
N ASP A 246 29.68 40.62 8.79
CA ASP A 246 30.18 41.29 10.00
C ASP A 246 30.43 42.80 9.79
N SER A 247 30.01 43.61 10.76
CA SER A 247 30.20 45.07 10.82
C SER A 247 31.60 45.58 10.48
N ASN A 248 32.61 44.78 10.80
CA ASN A 248 34.02 45.08 10.61
C ASN A 248 34.51 44.87 9.16
N LEU A 249 33.68 44.29 8.29
CA LEU A 249 33.94 44.17 6.86
C LEU A 249 33.37 45.39 6.11
N ASP A 250 34.10 45.83 5.09
CA ASP A 250 33.69 46.89 4.19
C ASP A 250 32.74 46.33 3.13
N GLU A 251 31.44 46.53 3.36
CA GLU A 251 30.37 46.09 2.45
C GLU A 251 30.49 46.65 1.04
N SER A 252 31.12 47.83 0.85
CA SER A 252 31.32 48.39 -0.48
C SER A 252 32.26 47.54 -1.36
N THR A 253 33.03 46.67 -0.72
CA THR A 253 33.96 45.74 -1.37
C THR A 253 33.41 44.31 -1.46
N LEU A 254 32.15 44.08 -1.04
CA LEU A 254 31.57 42.75 -0.98
C LEU A 254 31.50 42.09 -2.37
N GLN A 255 32.06 40.89 -2.46
CA GLN A 255 31.99 40.05 -3.66
C GLN A 255 31.43 38.68 -3.26
N ILE A 256 30.33 38.28 -3.90
CA ILE A 256 29.62 37.04 -3.63
C ILE A 256 29.87 36.07 -4.79
N SER A 257 30.08 34.80 -4.45
CA SER A 257 30.25 33.72 -5.41
C SER A 257 29.26 32.60 -5.11
N ASP A 258 28.53 32.19 -6.14
CA ASP A 258 27.61 31.05 -6.13
C ASP A 258 28.33 29.69 -6.09
N GLY A 259 29.67 29.70 -6.09
CA GLY A 259 30.53 28.55 -5.89
C GLY A 259 30.44 27.49 -6.99
N ASN A 260 30.60 26.22 -6.61
CA ASN A 260 30.60 25.08 -7.55
C ASN A 260 29.65 23.97 -7.11
N LEU A 261 28.69 23.64 -7.98
CA LEU A 261 27.87 22.42 -7.95
C LEU A 261 28.27 21.55 -9.16
N PRO A 262 29.28 20.67 -9.03
CA PRO A 262 29.88 20.01 -10.18
C PRO A 262 28.89 19.11 -10.93
N GLY A 263 28.67 19.40 -12.22
CA GLY A 263 28.06 18.47 -13.19
C GLY A 263 26.54 18.32 -13.15
N LEU A 264 25.82 19.17 -12.40
CA LEU A 264 24.38 18.96 -12.14
C LEU A 264 23.45 19.93 -12.88
N GLY A 265 23.97 20.96 -13.56
CA GLY A 265 23.15 21.96 -14.26
C GLY A 265 22.25 22.78 -13.31
N ILE A 266 22.56 22.81 -12.01
CA ILE A 266 21.80 23.54 -11.00
C ILE A 266 22.33 24.97 -10.94
N THR A 267 21.44 25.94 -11.12
CA THR A 267 21.75 27.37 -10.95
C THR A 267 21.49 27.77 -9.50
N VAL A 268 22.56 28.01 -8.74
CA VAL A 268 22.48 28.72 -7.45
C VAL A 268 22.24 30.19 -7.72
N THR A 269 21.41 30.81 -6.91
CA THR A 269 21.19 32.27 -6.96
C THR A 269 21.49 32.86 -5.59
N HIS A 270 21.96 34.10 -5.56
CA HIS A 270 22.17 34.84 -4.32
C HIS A 270 21.41 36.16 -4.30
N SER A 271 21.16 36.66 -3.10
CA SER A 271 20.72 38.02 -2.85
C SER A 271 21.44 38.60 -1.64
N TYR A 272 21.54 39.93 -1.58
CA TYR A 272 22.06 40.67 -0.43
C TYR A 272 21.00 41.63 0.09
N ASP A 273 20.69 41.54 1.38
CA ASP A 273 19.85 42.48 2.10
C ASP A 273 20.76 43.49 2.82
N PRO A 274 20.89 44.75 2.34
CA PRO A 274 21.77 45.75 2.96
C PRO A 274 21.23 46.27 4.30
N VAL A 275 19.94 46.09 4.59
CA VAL A 275 19.35 46.51 5.87
C VAL A 275 19.73 45.51 6.97
N ARG A 276 19.63 44.21 6.66
CA ARG A 276 20.01 43.14 7.59
C ARG A 276 21.48 42.77 7.51
N ARG A 277 22.19 43.23 6.47
CA ARG A 277 23.55 42.83 6.10
C ARG A 277 23.68 41.32 5.94
N GLU A 278 22.70 40.70 5.28
CA GLU A 278 22.65 39.24 5.11
C GLU A 278 22.76 38.86 3.64
N ILE A 279 23.64 37.89 3.37
CA ILE A 279 23.69 37.19 2.09
C ILE A 279 22.80 35.97 2.21
N THR A 280 21.94 35.74 1.22
CA THR A 280 21.15 34.51 1.10
C THR A 280 21.47 33.83 -0.23
N TRP A 281 22.02 32.62 -0.19
CA TRP A 281 22.09 31.74 -1.35
C TRP A 281 20.87 30.82 -1.36
N THR A 282 20.22 30.69 -2.51
CA THR A 282 19.10 29.78 -2.75
C THR A 282 19.54 28.68 -3.72
N ILE A 283 19.45 27.44 -3.24
CA ILE A 283 19.78 26.22 -3.98
C ILE A 283 18.45 25.50 -4.28
N PRO A 284 17.96 25.53 -5.54
CA PRO A 284 16.65 24.97 -5.88
C PRO A 284 16.52 23.48 -5.56
N THR A 285 17.61 22.73 -5.74
CA THR A 285 17.72 21.32 -5.42
C THR A 285 19.16 20.98 -5.05
N LEU A 286 19.36 20.18 -4.01
CA LEU A 286 20.65 19.75 -3.50
C LEU A 286 20.65 18.22 -3.37
N PRO A 287 21.25 17.47 -4.32
CA PRO A 287 21.29 16.02 -4.26
C PRO A 287 22.07 15.49 -3.05
N PRO A 288 21.80 14.24 -2.62
CA PRO A 288 22.44 13.63 -1.47
C PRO A 288 23.94 13.38 -1.71
N ASN A 289 24.74 13.50 -0.65
CA ASN A 289 26.17 13.18 -0.61
C ASN A 289 27.09 13.97 -1.55
N ILE A 290 26.62 15.11 -2.06
CA ILE A 290 27.44 16.00 -2.89
C ILE A 290 28.00 17.13 -2.03
N ASN A 291 29.34 17.17 -1.94
CA ASN A 291 30.03 18.27 -1.30
C ASN A 291 29.95 19.52 -2.19
N CYS A 292 29.29 20.54 -1.68
CA CYS A 292 29.05 21.79 -2.37
C CYS A 292 29.68 22.94 -1.56
N TRP A 293 29.90 24.08 -2.21
CA TRP A 293 30.33 25.27 -1.50
C TRP A 293 29.81 26.53 -2.18
N VAL A 294 29.64 27.56 -1.36
CA VAL A 294 29.43 28.96 -1.76
C VAL A 294 30.46 29.82 -1.03
N SER A 295 30.74 31.02 -1.51
CA SER A 295 31.69 31.89 -0.83
C SER A 295 31.37 33.37 -1.00
N PHE A 296 31.93 34.18 -0.10
CA PHE A 296 32.00 35.61 -0.31
C PHE A 296 33.31 36.15 0.24
N ARG A 297 33.70 37.34 -0.23
CA ARG A 297 34.86 38.05 0.32
C ARG A 297 34.58 39.54 0.45
N ALA A 298 35.24 40.17 1.42
CA ALA A 298 35.20 41.60 1.65
C ALA A 298 36.53 42.06 2.29
N MET A 299 36.89 43.32 2.11
CA MET A 299 38.03 43.92 2.79
C MET A 299 37.71 44.18 4.26
N VAL A 300 38.69 44.00 5.14
CA VAL A 300 38.64 44.45 6.53
C VAL A 300 38.66 45.98 6.52
N ARG A 301 37.73 46.63 7.25
CA ARG A 301 37.64 48.09 7.28
C ARG A 301 38.96 48.72 7.69
N ALA A 302 39.45 49.66 6.88
CA ALA A 302 40.70 50.38 7.11
C ALA A 302 40.72 51.20 8.42
N THR A 303 39.54 51.51 8.97
CA THR A 303 39.36 52.30 10.19
C THR A 303 39.48 51.48 11.48
N LEU A 304 39.64 50.16 11.40
CA LEU A 304 39.76 49.32 12.59
C LEU A 304 41.11 49.54 13.26
N MET A 305 41.07 49.79 14.56
CA MET A 305 42.25 49.85 15.43
C MET A 305 42.37 48.53 16.21
N GLY A 306 43.57 48.18 16.66
CA GLY A 306 43.96 46.82 17.06
C GLY A 306 43.04 46.09 18.06
N SER A 307 43.08 44.75 17.98
CA SER A 307 42.42 43.75 18.84
C SER A 307 40.94 43.41 18.58
N THR A 308 40.34 43.89 17.49
CA THR A 308 38.96 43.52 17.11
C THR A 308 38.87 42.08 16.60
N ILE A 309 37.96 41.29 17.18
CA ILE A 309 37.63 39.93 16.71
C ILE A 309 36.48 40.05 15.70
N ILE A 310 36.68 39.49 14.50
CA ILE A 310 35.63 39.32 13.48
C ILE A 310 35.08 37.92 13.64
N THR A 311 33.78 37.80 13.95
CA THR A 311 33.12 36.50 14.11
C THR A 311 32.03 36.39 13.06
N ASN A 312 32.08 35.34 12.26
CA ASN A 312 31.09 35.16 11.22
C ASN A 312 30.45 33.76 11.27
N THR A 313 29.15 33.70 11.49
CA THR A 313 28.37 32.47 11.67
C THR A 313 27.35 32.28 10.55
N THR A 314 27.26 31.09 9.96
CA THR A 314 26.21 30.75 8.98
C THR A 314 25.03 30.04 9.61
N ARG A 315 23.87 30.18 8.99
CA ARG A 315 22.70 29.32 9.25
C ARG A 315 22.16 28.74 7.95
N ILE A 316 21.54 27.56 8.06
CA ILE A 316 20.84 26.90 6.97
C ILE A 316 19.36 26.80 7.33
N SER A 317 18.51 26.99 6.34
CA SER A 317 17.11 26.59 6.37
C SER A 317 16.79 25.87 5.07
N ALA A 318 16.05 24.76 5.13
CA ALA A 318 15.55 24.03 3.98
C ALA A 318 14.03 24.01 4.03
#